data_AF-A0A3A9B9A8-F1
#
_entry.id   AF-A0A3A9B9A8-F1
#
_cell.length_a   1.000
_cell.length_b   1.000
_cell.length_c   1.000
_cell.angle_alpha   90.00
_cell.angle_beta   90.00
_cell.angle_gamma   90.00
#
_symmetry.space_group_name_H-M   'P 1'
#
loop_
_entity.id
_entity.type
_entity.pdbx_description
1 polymer ?
#
loop_
_entity_poly.entity_id
_entity_poly.type
_entity_poly.pdbx_seq_one_letter_code
_entity_poly.pdbx_strand_id
1 'polypeptide(L)'
;MWEKKFSPQNDAKWLSDSHDHILVYAKNKEEWHPRLLTRTEEMDSRYSNPDNDPRGPWASSDFTVKTASEAYMYSIETPSGRIVTPTASRSWVTSEENYIKLKNDNRIWFGKKGNNVPRIKTFLSEVQQGTVCKTLWYRTEVGDTQEGTRDLKNVFGKAGAFTNPKPVRLIERVLDIASSDGSIVLDFFCR
;
A
#
# COMPACT_ATOMS: atom_id res chain seq x y z
N MET A 1 -8.95 -11.45 -5.52
CA MET A 1 -9.35 -12.41 -4.47
C MET A 1 -10.03 -11.63 -3.37
N TRP A 2 -11.24 -12.02 -2.98
CA TRP A 2 -11.97 -11.39 -1.87
C TRP A 2 -12.22 -12.43 -0.78
N GLU A 3 -11.79 -12.14 0.43
CA GLU A 3 -12.10 -12.95 1.61
C GLU A 3 -13.56 -12.76 2.03
N LYS A 4 -14.41 -13.73 1.72
CA LYS A 4 -15.87 -13.65 1.87
C LYS A 4 -16.40 -14.22 3.19
N LYS A 5 -15.55 -14.87 3.98
CA LYS A 5 -15.90 -15.55 5.24
C LYS A 5 -14.87 -15.26 6.33
N PHE A 6 -15.36 -15.02 7.55
CA PHE A 6 -14.52 -14.82 8.73
C PHE A 6 -13.87 -16.08 9.28
N SER A 7 -14.64 -17.18 9.33
CA SER A 7 -14.24 -18.39 10.06
C SER A 7 -14.19 -19.60 9.14
N PRO A 8 -13.27 -20.54 9.40
CA PRO A 8 -13.28 -21.85 8.76
C PRO A 8 -14.65 -22.52 8.89
N GLN A 9 -15.02 -23.27 7.87
CA GLN A 9 -16.27 -24.01 7.81
C GLN A 9 -16.00 -25.42 8.34
N ASN A 10 -16.66 -25.78 9.45
CA ASN A 10 -16.40 -27.04 10.16
C ASN A 10 -16.81 -28.29 9.37
N ASP A 11 -17.61 -28.13 8.33
CA ASP A 11 -18.03 -29.18 7.38
C ASP A 11 -17.01 -29.41 6.25
N ALA A 12 -15.94 -28.61 6.17
CA ALA A 12 -14.89 -28.80 5.19
C ALA A 12 -14.08 -30.07 5.47
N LYS A 13 -14.06 -30.99 4.49
CA LYS A 13 -13.33 -32.27 4.61
C LYS A 13 -11.80 -32.12 4.56
N TRP A 14 -11.28 -31.11 3.84
CA TRP A 14 -9.84 -30.95 3.61
C TRP A 14 -9.38 -29.53 3.95
N LEU A 15 -9.88 -28.55 3.20
CA LEU A 15 -9.57 -27.13 3.37
C LEU A 15 -10.89 -26.35 3.28
N SER A 16 -11.08 -25.42 4.21
CA SER A 16 -12.26 -24.55 4.21
C SER A 16 -12.12 -23.47 3.16
N ASP A 17 -13.08 -23.38 2.24
CA ASP A 17 -13.18 -22.23 1.33
C ASP A 17 -13.63 -20.97 2.09
N SER A 18 -12.89 -19.89 1.92
CA SER A 18 -13.12 -18.60 2.57
C SER A 18 -13.11 -17.41 1.61
N HIS A 19 -12.95 -17.63 0.30
CA HIS A 19 -12.78 -16.54 -0.64
C HIS A 19 -13.56 -16.72 -1.94
N ASP A 20 -13.71 -15.63 -2.67
CA ASP A 20 -14.22 -15.60 -4.04
C ASP A 20 -13.25 -14.84 -4.96
N HIS A 21 -13.49 -14.96 -6.25
CA HIS A 21 -12.77 -14.26 -7.30
C HIS A 21 -13.55 -13.03 -7.77
N ILE A 22 -12.82 -11.97 -8.08
CA ILE A 22 -13.33 -10.78 -8.76
C ILE A 22 -12.43 -10.65 -9.98
N LEU A 23 -13.02 -10.82 -11.16
CA LEU A 23 -12.31 -10.72 -12.42
C LEU A 23 -12.45 -9.29 -12.95
N VAL A 24 -11.34 -8.71 -13.36
CA VAL A 24 -11.29 -7.33 -13.87
C VAL A 24 -10.73 -7.38 -15.29
N TYR A 25 -11.46 -6.77 -16.21
CA TYR A 25 -11.08 -6.65 -17.61
C TYR A 25 -11.21 -5.19 -18.06
N ALA A 26 -10.32 -4.79 -18.96
CA ALA A 26 -10.37 -3.49 -19.61
C ALA A 26 -10.56 -3.69 -21.12
N LYS A 27 -11.38 -2.84 -21.74
CA LYS A 27 -11.52 -2.83 -23.21
C LYS A 27 -10.17 -2.54 -23.89
N ASN A 28 -9.43 -1.57 -23.35
CA ASN A 28 -8.05 -1.28 -23.72
C ASN A 28 -7.23 -1.07 -22.43
N LYS A 29 -6.29 -1.98 -22.15
CA LYS A 29 -5.46 -1.94 -20.93
C LYS A 29 -4.35 -0.89 -20.97
N GLU A 30 -4.03 -0.36 -22.15
CA GLU A 30 -3.05 0.71 -22.31
C GLU A 30 -3.68 2.09 -22.02
N GLU A 31 -5.02 2.18 -22.11
CA GLU A 31 -5.77 3.42 -21.84
C GLU A 31 -6.41 3.43 -20.45
N TRP A 32 -6.95 2.29 -19.99
CA TRP A 32 -7.54 2.19 -18.67
C TRP A 32 -6.59 1.54 -17.69
N HIS A 33 -6.47 2.17 -16.52
CA HIS A 33 -5.71 1.68 -15.39
C HIS A 33 -6.51 1.92 -14.09
N PRO A 34 -6.40 1.00 -13.10
CA PRO A 34 -7.06 1.19 -11.82
C PRO A 34 -6.65 2.51 -11.17
N ARG A 35 -7.63 3.23 -10.65
CA ARG A 35 -7.39 4.42 -9.86
C ARG A 35 -6.72 4.05 -8.53
N LEU A 36 -6.00 5.02 -7.98
CA LEU A 36 -5.39 4.87 -6.66
C LEU A 36 -6.47 4.97 -5.58
N LEU A 37 -6.36 4.12 -4.58
CA LEU A 37 -7.17 4.21 -3.37
C LEU A 37 -6.63 5.33 -2.48
N THR A 38 -7.53 6.02 -1.78
CA THR A 38 -7.14 7.02 -0.77
C THR A 38 -6.24 6.39 0.29
N ARG A 39 -5.26 7.16 0.76
CA ARG A 39 -4.37 6.72 1.84
C ARG A 39 -5.14 6.65 3.15
N THR A 40 -4.81 5.69 4.00
CA THR A 40 -5.37 5.61 5.35
C THR A 40 -4.53 6.41 6.33
N GLU A 41 -5.15 6.87 7.42
CA GLU A 41 -4.43 7.55 8.51
C GLU A 41 -3.28 6.69 9.07
N GLU A 42 -3.46 5.36 9.11
CA GLU A 42 -2.43 4.41 9.55
C GLU A 42 -1.21 4.38 8.61
N MET A 43 -1.40 4.68 7.33
CA MET A 43 -0.28 4.78 6.39
C MET A 43 0.49 6.08 6.56
N ASP A 44 -0.23 7.17 6.87
CA ASP A 44 0.37 8.49 7.05
C ASP A 44 1.04 8.63 8.42
N SER A 45 0.53 7.94 9.44
CA SER A 45 1.15 7.90 10.78
C SER A 45 2.56 7.29 10.81
N ARG A 46 2.96 6.58 9.74
CA ARG A 46 4.32 6.03 9.57
C ARG A 46 5.34 7.10 9.19
N TYR A 47 4.90 8.29 8.79
CA TYR A 47 5.74 9.42 8.44
C TYR A 47 5.91 10.32 9.67
N SER A 48 7.14 10.80 9.89
CA SER A 48 7.45 11.70 11.01
C SER A 48 8.51 12.70 10.61
N ASN A 49 8.67 13.80 11.36
CA ASN A 49 9.69 14.81 11.07
C ASN A 49 10.60 15.04 12.30
N PRO A 50 11.44 14.06 12.66
CA PRO A 50 12.23 14.12 13.90
C PRO A 50 13.38 15.14 13.85
N ASP A 51 13.70 15.67 12.68
CA ASP A 51 14.81 16.58 12.42
C ASP A 51 14.37 17.96 11.92
N ASN A 52 13.07 18.26 12.02
CA ASN A 52 12.47 19.53 11.62
C ASN A 52 12.79 19.94 10.17
N ASP A 53 12.82 18.97 9.25
CA ASP A 53 12.99 19.26 7.83
C ASP A 53 11.82 20.12 7.31
N PRO A 54 12.08 21.23 6.60
CA PRO A 54 11.03 22.16 6.16
C PRO A 54 10.03 21.54 5.15
N ARG A 55 10.39 20.41 4.52
CA ARG A 55 9.50 19.67 3.61
C ARG A 55 8.42 18.86 4.34
N GLY A 56 8.49 18.76 5.68
CA GLY A 56 7.48 18.09 6.50
C GLY A 56 7.78 16.61 6.76
N PRO A 57 6.75 15.82 7.14
CA PRO A 57 6.91 14.41 7.52
C PRO A 57 7.53 13.53 6.43
N TRP A 58 8.43 12.64 6.83
CA TRP A 58 9.11 11.69 5.95
C TRP A 58 9.24 10.31 6.60
N ALA A 59 9.44 9.29 5.77
CA ALA A 59 9.72 7.92 6.20
C ALA A 59 11.19 7.55 5.93
N SER A 60 11.78 6.74 6.82
CA SER A 60 13.18 6.32 6.71
C SER A 60 13.32 5.05 5.87
N SER A 61 13.88 5.21 4.66
CA SER A 61 14.11 4.12 3.73
C SER A 61 15.57 3.65 3.74
N ASP A 62 15.78 2.37 3.44
CA ASP A 62 17.13 1.77 3.33
C ASP A 62 17.94 2.50 2.26
N PHE A 63 19.22 2.79 2.52
CA PHE A 63 20.16 3.27 1.49
C PHE A 63 20.95 2.16 0.80
N THR A 64 20.57 0.89 1.02
CA THR A 64 21.25 -0.26 0.42
C THR A 64 20.28 -1.14 -0.37
N VAL A 65 20.78 -1.76 -1.44
CA VAL A 65 20.05 -2.75 -2.24
C VAL A 65 20.72 -4.11 -2.13
N LYS A 66 19.95 -5.19 -2.34
CA LYS A 66 20.50 -6.56 -2.32
C LYS A 66 21.35 -6.89 -3.54
N THR A 67 21.19 -6.18 -4.63
CA THR A 67 22.01 -6.35 -5.83
C THR A 67 23.35 -5.67 -5.59
N ALA A 68 24.36 -6.43 -5.17
CA ALA A 68 25.70 -5.91 -4.99
C ALA A 68 26.26 -5.44 -6.35
N SER A 69 26.86 -4.26 -6.35
CA SER A 69 27.55 -3.67 -7.49
C SER A 69 28.79 -2.98 -6.95
N GLU A 70 29.97 -3.39 -7.41
CA GLU A 70 31.25 -2.82 -6.95
C GLU A 70 31.32 -1.31 -7.19
N ALA A 71 30.70 -0.82 -8.26
CA ALA A 71 30.64 0.61 -8.57
C ALA A 71 29.93 1.44 -7.48
N TYR A 72 29.07 0.82 -6.65
CA TYR A 72 28.34 1.47 -5.57
C TYR A 72 28.82 1.03 -4.17
N MET A 73 30.09 0.59 -4.08
CA MET A 73 30.76 0.18 -2.84
C MET A 73 31.79 1.23 -2.38
N TYR A 74 31.34 2.46 -2.15
CA TYR A 74 32.18 3.55 -1.62
C TYR A 74 31.99 3.73 -0.12
N SER A 75 32.95 4.40 0.53
CA SER A 75 32.89 4.70 1.96
C SER A 75 32.10 5.97 2.22
N ILE A 76 31.28 5.97 3.27
CA ILE A 76 30.55 7.14 3.73
C ILE A 76 30.98 7.48 5.15
N GLU A 77 31.45 8.70 5.36
CA GLU A 77 31.66 9.25 6.70
C GLU A 77 30.34 9.80 7.25
N THR A 78 29.95 9.28 8.41
CA THR A 78 28.79 9.75 9.17
C THR A 78 29.14 11.04 9.95
N PRO A 79 28.15 11.84 10.37
CA PRO A 79 28.39 13.04 11.18
C PRO A 79 29.17 12.80 12.49
N SER A 80 29.19 11.57 13.02
CA SER A 80 30.00 11.22 14.19
C SER A 80 31.49 10.96 13.88
N GLY A 81 31.89 11.03 12.60
CA GLY A 81 33.22 10.64 12.12
C GLY A 81 33.37 9.14 11.85
N ARG A 82 32.33 8.32 12.09
CA ARG A 82 32.39 6.89 11.78
C ARG A 82 32.31 6.69 10.26
N ILE A 83 33.22 5.90 9.71
CA ILE A 83 33.19 5.46 8.31
C ILE A 83 32.35 4.19 8.18
N VAL A 84 31.43 4.16 7.23
CA VAL A 84 30.56 3.01 6.95
C VAL A 84 30.63 2.62 5.48
N THR A 85 30.54 1.32 5.22
CA THR A 85 30.46 0.70 3.89
C THR A 85 29.32 -0.33 3.86
N PRO A 86 28.76 -0.68 2.69
CA PRO A 86 27.80 -1.76 2.59
C PRO A 86 28.47 -3.11 2.94
N THR A 87 27.67 -4.05 3.43
CA THR A 87 28.09 -5.46 3.55
C THR A 87 28.32 -6.06 2.16
N ALA A 88 29.20 -7.06 2.02
CA ALA A 88 29.57 -7.66 0.73
C ALA A 88 28.38 -8.14 -0.14
N SER A 89 27.25 -8.52 0.46
CA SER A 89 26.04 -8.95 -0.25
C SER A 89 25.09 -7.81 -0.65
N ARG A 90 25.48 -6.56 -0.43
CA ARG A 90 24.68 -5.37 -0.72
C ARG A 90 25.56 -4.29 -1.33
N SER A 91 24.95 -3.30 -1.95
CA SER A 91 25.61 -2.07 -2.37
C SER A 91 24.75 -0.86 -2.00
N TRP A 92 25.30 0.35 -2.06
CA TRP A 92 24.48 1.55 -1.92
C TRP A 92 23.44 1.63 -3.06
N VAL A 93 22.32 2.29 -2.81
CA VAL A 93 21.24 2.46 -3.80
C VAL A 93 21.71 3.26 -5.04
N THR A 94 22.77 4.05 -4.91
CA THR A 94 23.19 4.99 -5.95
C THR A 94 24.69 5.30 -5.89
N SER A 95 25.23 5.93 -6.92
CA SER A 95 26.63 6.35 -7.02
C SER A 95 27.02 7.38 -5.96
N GLU A 96 28.32 7.52 -5.70
CA GLU A 96 28.85 8.49 -4.74
C GLU A 96 28.47 9.93 -5.11
N GLU A 97 28.53 10.26 -6.41
CA GLU A 97 28.13 11.58 -6.91
C GLU A 97 26.66 11.89 -6.56
N ASN A 98 25.75 10.93 -6.77
CA ASN A 98 24.35 11.14 -6.46
C ASN A 98 24.09 11.13 -4.95
N TYR A 99 24.83 10.33 -4.18
CA TYR A 99 24.83 10.41 -2.72
C TYR A 99 25.19 11.81 -2.22
N ILE A 100 26.23 12.43 -2.78
CA ILE A 100 26.63 13.80 -2.42
C ILE A 100 25.49 14.79 -2.73
N LYS A 101 24.83 14.67 -3.89
CA LYS A 101 23.65 15.49 -4.23
C LYS A 101 22.53 15.33 -3.19
N LEU A 102 22.19 14.09 -2.86
CA LEU A 102 21.16 13.79 -1.84
C LEU A 102 21.55 14.31 -0.45
N LYS A 103 22.83 14.21 -0.07
CA LYS A 103 23.35 14.72 1.19
C LYS A 103 23.23 16.25 1.24
N ASN A 104 23.61 16.94 0.18
CA ASN A 104 23.53 18.40 0.08
C ASN A 104 22.08 18.90 0.08
N ASP A 105 21.14 18.12 -0.48
CA ASP A 105 19.70 18.37 -0.41
C ASP A 105 19.06 17.88 0.92
N ASN A 106 19.87 17.57 1.94
CA ASN A 106 19.40 17.11 3.25
C ASN A 106 18.43 15.89 3.16
N ARG A 107 18.61 15.00 2.17
CA ARG A 107 17.80 13.78 2.00
C ARG A 107 18.40 12.55 2.66
N ILE A 108 19.63 12.66 3.16
CA ILE A 108 20.30 11.56 3.87
C ILE A 108 20.15 11.77 5.37
N TRP A 109 19.69 10.73 6.04
CA TRP A 109 19.51 10.70 7.48
C TRP A 109 20.44 9.70 8.15
N PHE A 110 21.14 10.14 9.20
CA PHE A 110 22.10 9.33 9.97
C PHE A 110 21.60 9.02 11.40
N GLY A 111 20.29 9.11 11.64
CA GLY A 111 19.73 8.97 12.98
C GLY A 111 19.92 10.23 13.83
N LYS A 112 19.18 10.31 14.96
CA LYS A 112 19.17 11.51 15.84
C LYS A 112 20.56 11.88 16.38
N LYS A 113 21.45 10.89 16.54
CA LYS A 113 22.83 11.08 17.03
C LYS A 113 23.86 11.16 15.90
N GLY A 114 23.44 11.12 14.63
CA GLY A 114 24.35 11.18 13.49
C GLY A 114 25.31 9.98 13.35
N ASN A 115 25.03 8.86 14.02
CA ASN A 115 25.92 7.69 14.07
C ASN A 115 25.28 6.43 13.49
N ASN A 116 24.24 6.53 12.67
CA ASN A 116 23.66 5.38 11.97
C ASN A 116 24.26 5.25 10.56
N VAL A 117 24.04 4.11 9.92
CA VAL A 117 24.25 3.99 8.46
C VAL A 117 23.29 4.94 7.74
N PRO A 118 23.67 5.48 6.56
CA PRO A 118 22.81 6.39 5.82
C PRO A 118 21.46 5.75 5.49
N ARG A 119 20.40 6.57 5.60
CA ARG A 119 19.02 6.26 5.22
C ARG A 119 18.53 7.37 4.29
N ILE A 120 17.62 7.06 3.38
CA ILE A 120 16.95 8.08 2.55
C ILE A 120 15.69 8.56 3.25
N LYS A 121 15.50 9.88 3.31
CA LYS A 121 14.21 10.50 3.65
C LYS A 121 13.27 10.41 2.45
N THR A 122 12.13 9.75 2.64
CA THR A 122 11.04 9.70 1.65
C THR A 122 9.91 10.60 2.14
N PHE A 123 9.76 11.79 1.56
CA PHE A 123 8.82 12.81 2.04
C PHE A 123 7.38 12.48 1.69
N LEU A 124 6.46 12.68 2.65
CA LEU A 124 5.03 12.43 2.43
C LEU A 124 4.43 13.33 1.34
N SER A 125 4.98 14.54 1.18
CA SER A 125 4.60 15.48 0.12
C SER A 125 5.03 15.05 -1.28
N GLU A 126 6.02 14.16 -1.39
CA GLU A 126 6.62 13.73 -2.66
C GLU A 126 6.19 12.32 -3.07
N VAL A 127 5.59 11.55 -2.17
CA VAL A 127 5.05 10.23 -2.51
C VAL A 127 3.74 10.35 -3.30
N GLN A 128 3.51 9.36 -4.15
CA GLN A 128 2.27 9.20 -4.89
C GLN A 128 1.07 9.32 -3.94
N GLN A 129 0.16 10.25 -4.27
CA GLN A 129 -1.04 10.48 -3.48
C GLN A 129 -2.03 9.35 -3.77
N GLY A 130 -2.17 8.45 -2.80
CA GLY A 130 -2.98 7.23 -2.90
C GLY A 130 -2.15 5.96 -2.89
N THR A 131 -2.83 4.82 -3.04
CA THR A 131 -2.21 3.50 -2.98
C THR A 131 -2.73 2.61 -4.10
N VAL A 132 -1.83 1.79 -4.64
CA VAL A 132 -2.21 0.78 -5.62
C VAL A 132 -3.05 -0.29 -4.94
N CYS A 133 -4.20 -0.60 -5.53
CA CYS A 133 -5.08 -1.65 -5.04
C CYS A 133 -4.38 -3.03 -5.10
N LYS A 134 -4.40 -3.77 -3.99
CA LYS A 134 -3.84 -5.12 -3.92
C LYS A 134 -4.79 -6.12 -4.60
N THR A 135 -4.27 -7.25 -5.05
CA THR A 135 -5.07 -8.33 -5.64
C THR A 135 -5.82 -9.17 -4.59
N LEU A 136 -5.48 -9.02 -3.31
CA LEU A 136 -6.12 -9.66 -2.17
C LEU A 136 -6.86 -8.60 -1.34
N TRP A 137 -8.18 -8.77 -1.22
CA TRP A 137 -9.06 -7.88 -0.45
C TRP A 137 -9.58 -8.63 0.76
N TYR A 138 -9.20 -8.15 1.94
CA TYR A 138 -9.58 -8.77 3.20
C TYR A 138 -10.97 -8.31 3.61
N ARG A 139 -11.70 -9.17 4.34
CA ARG A 139 -13.03 -8.83 4.84
C ARG A 139 -13.03 -7.59 5.73
N THR A 140 -11.93 -7.35 6.44
CA THR A 140 -11.75 -6.17 7.30
C THR A 140 -11.75 -4.87 6.49
N GLU A 141 -11.37 -4.94 5.22
CA GLU A 141 -11.25 -3.80 4.32
C GLU A 141 -12.49 -3.59 3.44
N VAL A 142 -13.15 -4.67 3.01
CA VAL A 142 -14.23 -4.61 2.00
C VAL A 142 -15.53 -5.33 2.40
N GLY A 143 -15.60 -5.81 3.65
CA GLY A 143 -16.75 -6.56 4.16
C GLY A 143 -16.75 -8.02 3.76
N ASP A 144 -17.71 -8.77 4.27
CA ASP A 144 -17.94 -10.19 3.99
C ASP A 144 -19.42 -10.48 3.68
N THR A 145 -19.75 -11.76 3.47
CA THR A 145 -21.13 -12.19 3.19
C THR A 145 -22.12 -11.92 4.34
N GLN A 146 -21.65 -11.90 5.59
CA GLN A 146 -22.48 -11.58 6.75
C GLN A 146 -22.78 -10.09 6.81
N GLU A 147 -21.81 -9.26 6.46
CA GLU A 147 -21.98 -7.81 6.33
C GLU A 147 -23.03 -7.48 5.27
N GLY A 148 -22.96 -8.07 4.07
CA GLY A 148 -23.98 -7.82 3.03
C GLY A 148 -25.40 -8.20 3.48
N THR A 149 -25.54 -9.29 4.25
CA THR A 149 -26.84 -9.68 4.82
C THR A 149 -27.35 -8.65 5.83
N ARG A 150 -26.45 -8.05 6.60
CA ARG A 150 -26.76 -7.00 7.59
C ARG A 150 -27.15 -5.69 6.91
N ASP A 151 -26.41 -5.28 5.87
CA ASP A 151 -26.72 -4.09 5.08
C ASP A 151 -28.16 -4.16 4.56
N LEU A 152 -28.53 -5.31 4.00
CA LEU A 152 -29.86 -5.53 3.46
C LEU A 152 -30.95 -5.51 4.55
N LYS A 153 -30.67 -6.11 5.72
CA LYS A 153 -31.57 -6.04 6.88
C LYS A 153 -31.77 -4.60 7.37
N ASN A 154 -30.72 -3.78 7.36
CA ASN A 154 -30.80 -2.38 7.78
C ASN A 154 -31.68 -1.56 6.83
N VAL A 155 -31.66 -1.87 5.53
CA VAL A 155 -32.48 -1.18 4.52
C VAL A 155 -33.95 -1.64 4.56
N PHE A 156 -34.20 -2.95 4.60
CA PHE A 156 -35.58 -3.50 4.48
C PHE A 156 -36.27 -3.77 5.83
N GLY A 157 -35.58 -3.59 6.95
CA GLY A 157 -36.11 -3.86 8.30
C GLY A 157 -36.33 -5.35 8.63
N LYS A 158 -36.09 -6.26 7.68
CA LYS A 158 -36.22 -7.71 7.86
C LYS A 158 -35.10 -8.47 7.15
N ALA A 159 -34.73 -9.61 7.70
CA ALA A 159 -33.78 -10.52 7.07
C ALA A 159 -34.47 -11.30 5.93
N GLY A 160 -33.67 -11.81 4.99
CA GLY A 160 -34.13 -12.77 3.99
C GLY A 160 -34.94 -12.18 2.82
N ALA A 161 -34.94 -10.86 2.64
CA ALA A 161 -35.52 -10.27 1.41
C ALA A 161 -34.73 -10.67 0.15
N PHE A 162 -33.41 -10.89 0.29
CA PHE A 162 -32.55 -11.47 -0.73
C PHE A 162 -31.57 -12.46 -0.09
N THR A 163 -31.11 -13.43 -0.88
CA THR A 163 -30.11 -14.41 -0.46
C THR A 163 -28.72 -14.00 -0.97
N ASN A 164 -27.70 -14.10 -0.12
CA ASN A 164 -26.30 -13.84 -0.46
C ASN A 164 -25.98 -12.48 -1.12
N PRO A 165 -26.49 -11.34 -0.62
CA PRO A 165 -26.13 -10.03 -1.15
C PRO A 165 -24.62 -9.76 -0.99
N LYS A 166 -24.06 -8.99 -1.92
CA LYS A 166 -22.69 -8.47 -1.79
C LYS A 166 -22.69 -7.31 -0.78
N PRO A 167 -21.66 -7.19 0.07
CA PRO A 167 -21.55 -6.06 1.00
C PRO A 167 -21.32 -4.75 0.24
N VAL A 168 -21.86 -3.65 0.77
CA VAL A 168 -21.76 -2.32 0.14
C VAL A 168 -20.30 -1.93 -0.07
N ARG A 169 -19.46 -2.13 0.95
CA ARG A 169 -18.01 -1.80 0.91
C ARG A 169 -17.22 -2.54 -0.17
N LEU A 170 -17.68 -3.71 -0.60
CA LEU A 170 -17.05 -4.43 -1.71
C LEU A 170 -17.33 -3.72 -3.03
N ILE A 171 -18.57 -3.27 -3.23
CA ILE A 171 -18.97 -2.54 -4.43
C ILE A 171 -18.29 -1.16 -4.45
N GLU A 172 -18.26 -0.46 -3.31
CA GLU A 172 -17.51 0.80 -3.15
C GLU A 172 -16.05 0.63 -3.57
N ARG A 173 -15.38 -0.43 -3.10
CA ARG A 173 -13.99 -0.72 -3.51
C ARG A 173 -13.84 -0.90 -5.03
N VAL A 174 -14.79 -1.56 -5.68
CA VAL A 174 -14.78 -1.72 -7.15
C VAL A 174 -14.96 -0.35 -7.83
N LEU A 175 -15.86 0.49 -7.33
CA LEU A 175 -16.11 1.82 -7.88
C LEU A 175 -14.92 2.75 -7.68
N ASP A 176 -14.27 2.72 -6.51
CA ASP A 176 -13.08 3.52 -6.20
C ASP A 176 -11.96 3.31 -7.22
N ILE A 177 -11.73 2.06 -7.62
CA ILE A 177 -10.67 1.71 -8.57
C ILE A 177 -11.09 1.87 -10.02
N ALA A 178 -12.39 1.78 -10.34
CA ALA A 178 -12.86 1.68 -11.73
C ALA A 178 -13.55 2.94 -12.27
N SER A 179 -13.99 3.84 -11.41
CA SER A 179 -14.85 4.96 -11.79
C SER A 179 -14.42 6.28 -11.16
N SER A 180 -14.86 7.37 -11.77
CA SER A 180 -14.79 8.72 -11.22
C SER A 180 -16.16 9.39 -11.28
N ASP A 181 -16.28 10.57 -10.68
CA ASP A 181 -17.48 11.38 -10.78
C ASP A 181 -17.95 11.54 -12.23
N GLY A 182 -19.25 11.36 -12.45
CA GLY A 182 -19.88 11.37 -13.77
C GLY A 182 -19.76 10.08 -14.60
N SER A 183 -19.10 9.04 -14.09
CA SER A 183 -19.06 7.74 -14.76
C SER A 183 -20.44 7.08 -14.79
N ILE A 184 -20.72 6.36 -15.87
CA ILE A 184 -21.90 5.49 -15.96
C ILE A 184 -21.52 4.11 -15.44
N VAL A 185 -22.26 3.62 -14.45
CA VAL A 185 -22.12 2.27 -13.88
C VAL A 185 -23.30 1.43 -14.33
N LEU A 186 -23.03 0.21 -14.82
CA LEU A 186 -24.04 -0.74 -15.27
C LEU A 186 -23.93 -2.05 -14.49
N ASP A 187 -25.01 -2.44 -13.83
CA ASP A 187 -25.22 -3.79 -13.32
C ASP A 187 -26.46 -4.39 -14.01
N PHE A 188 -26.25 -5.44 -14.80
CA PHE A 188 -27.29 -6.16 -15.52
C PHE A 188 -27.68 -7.49 -14.86
N PHE A 189 -27.29 -7.69 -13.59
CA PHE A 189 -27.63 -8.82 -12.74
C PHE A 189 -28.32 -8.42 -11.43
N CYS A 190 -28.90 -7.21 -11.33
CA CYS A 190 -29.62 -6.70 -10.15
C CYS A 190 -30.99 -7.38 -9.87
N ARG A 191 -31.13 -8.66 -10.21
CA ARG A 191 -32.36 -9.46 -10.12
C ARG A 191 -32.33 -10.42 -8.95
#